data_AF-A0A932U8W2-F1
#
_entry.id   AF-A0A932U8W2-F1
#
_cell.length_a   1.000
_cell.length_b   1.000
_cell.length_c   1.000
_cell.angle_alpha   90.00
_cell.angle_beta   90.00
_cell.angle_gamma   90.00
#
_symmetry.space_group_name_H-M   'P 1'
#
loop_
_entity.id
_entity.type
_entity.pdbx_description
1 polymer ?
#
loop_
_entity_poly.entity_id
_entity_poly.type
_entity_poly.pdbx_seq_one_letter_code
_entity_poly.pdbx_strand_id
1 'polypeptide(L)'
;MTSIHPGAEDATAPHALKTDKVFLEILNNRLSGIVTEMGRIIHRTSFTPFVKEAWDFGMGLVSPDGEMFAYPKDIGVAFMVGAPMDEAVA
;
A
#
# COMPACT_ATOMS: atom_id res chain seq x y z
N MET A 1 27.78 17.57 -41.68
CA MET A 1 28.39 16.23 -41.77
C MET A 1 29.06 15.98 -40.43
N THR A 2 28.63 15.14 -39.51
CA THR A 2 27.45 14.28 -39.37
C THR A 2 27.32 14.04 -37.86
N SER A 3 26.08 13.94 -37.38
CA SER A 3 25.56 13.14 -36.24
C SER A 3 26.61 12.24 -35.54
N ILE A 4 26.55 12.00 -34.23
CA ILE A 4 25.72 10.90 -33.69
C ILE A 4 25.58 11.08 -32.18
N HIS A 5 24.33 11.14 -31.71
CA HIS A 5 23.96 10.77 -30.35
C HIS A 5 24.41 9.31 -30.07
N PRO A 6 25.15 9.02 -28.99
CA PRO A 6 25.01 7.74 -28.31
C PRO A 6 23.81 7.90 -27.36
N GLY A 7 22.66 7.30 -27.69
CA GLY A 7 22.27 6.02 -27.08
C GLY A 7 21.92 6.28 -25.60
N ALA A 8 20.69 6.55 -25.19
CA ALA A 8 19.57 5.59 -25.17
C ALA A 8 19.94 4.20 -24.59
N GLU A 9 20.98 4.12 -23.76
CA GLU A 9 21.44 2.88 -23.12
C GLU A 9 21.78 3.12 -21.66
N ASP A 10 20.73 3.41 -20.86
CA ASP A 10 20.56 2.77 -19.55
C ASP A 10 19.09 2.78 -19.07
N ALA A 11 18.14 2.55 -19.99
CA ALA A 11 16.73 2.37 -19.63
C ALA A 11 16.40 0.90 -19.29
N THR A 12 17.41 0.05 -19.08
CA THR A 12 17.21 -1.38 -18.87
C THR A 12 18.37 -2.07 -18.13
N ALA A 13 19.17 -1.36 -17.33
CA ALA A 13 19.74 -2.05 -16.18
C ALA A 13 18.57 -2.36 -15.24
N PRO A 14 18.33 -3.63 -14.85
CA PRO A 14 17.59 -3.84 -13.63
C PRO A 14 18.38 -3.07 -12.58
N HIS A 15 17.84 -1.97 -12.07
CA HIS A 15 18.23 -1.51 -10.75
C HIS A 15 18.11 -2.77 -9.94
N ALA A 16 19.24 -3.36 -9.58
CA ALA A 16 19.25 -4.47 -8.68
C ALA A 16 18.32 -4.02 -7.56
N LEU A 17 17.27 -4.78 -7.28
CA LEU A 17 16.34 -4.59 -6.17
C LEU A 17 17.09 -4.72 -4.82
N LYS A 18 18.33 -4.24 -4.74
CA LYS A 18 19.06 -3.83 -3.56
C LYS A 18 18.41 -2.54 -3.05
N THR A 19 17.19 -2.68 -2.55
CA THR A 19 16.62 -1.89 -1.45
C THR A 19 17.08 -0.42 -1.45
N ASP A 20 16.67 0.37 -2.45
CA ASP A 20 16.83 1.83 -2.38
C ASP A 20 15.97 2.34 -1.21
N LYS A 21 16.65 2.72 -0.12
CA LYS A 21 16.01 3.13 1.13
C LYS A 21 15.13 4.37 0.94
N VAL A 22 15.53 5.30 0.07
CA VAL A 22 14.75 6.52 -0.17
C VAL A 22 13.47 6.16 -0.92
N PHE A 23 13.60 5.36 -1.97
CA PHE A 23 12.43 4.90 -2.73
C PHE A 23 11.46 4.11 -1.86
N LEU A 24 11.96 3.20 -1.01
CA LEU A 24 11.12 2.43 -0.09
C LEU A 24 10.41 3.32 0.92
N GLU A 25 11.06 4.36 1.45
CA GLU A 25 10.39 5.28 2.37
C GLU A 25 9.31 6.11 1.66
N ILE A 26 9.56 6.53 0.42
CA ILE A 26 8.54 7.20 -0.42
C ILE A 26 7.33 6.27 -0.63
N LEU A 27 7.59 5.01 -0.97
CA LEU A 27 6.54 4.01 -1.18
C LEU A 27 5.75 3.76 0.11
N ASN A 28 6.45 3.55 1.23
CA ASN A 28 5.85 3.34 2.54
C ASN A 28 4.95 4.51 2.94
N ASN A 29 5.42 5.75 2.79
CA ASN A 29 4.63 6.94 3.08
C ASN A 29 3.37 7.02 2.19
N ARG A 30 3.53 6.77 0.89
CA ARG A 30 2.40 6.81 -0.06
C ARG A 30 1.34 5.76 0.27
N LEU A 31 1.75 4.51 0.50
CA LEU A 31 0.84 3.42 0.84
C LEU A 31 0.15 3.66 2.19
N SER A 32 0.91 4.12 3.18
CA SER A 32 0.37 4.52 4.49
C SER A 32 -0.67 5.63 4.36
N GLY A 33 -0.43 6.62 3.51
CA GLY A 33 -1.39 7.68 3.21
C GLY A 33 -2.67 7.15 2.58
N ILE A 34 -2.56 6.24 1.59
CA ILE A 34 -3.72 5.63 0.91
C ILE A 34 -4.61 4.89 1.91
N VAL A 35 -4.04 3.99 2.72
CA VAL A 35 -4.82 3.18 3.67
C VAL A 35 -5.42 4.03 4.79
N THR A 36 -4.76 5.13 5.19
CA THR A 36 -5.31 6.09 6.14
C THR A 36 -6.55 6.80 5.56
N GLU A 37 -6.47 7.26 4.32
CA GLU A 37 -7.61 7.90 3.66
C GLU A 37 -8.77 6.91 3.43
N MET A 38 -8.50 5.64 3.11
CA MET A 38 -9.52 4.60 3.08
C MET A 38 -10.26 4.51 4.42
N GLY A 39 -9.53 4.45 5.53
CA GLY A 39 -10.11 4.40 6.87
C GLY A 39 -10.96 5.63 7.19
N ARG A 40 -10.50 6.83 6.84
CA ARG A 40 -11.26 8.09 7.02
C ARG A 40 -12.53 8.12 6.17
N ILE A 41 -12.49 7.59 4.96
CA ILE A 41 -13.66 7.47 4.08
C ILE A 41 -14.68 6.51 4.69
N ILE A 42 -14.26 5.33 5.15
CA ILE A 42 -15.18 4.38 5.80
C ILE A 42 -15.81 5.02 7.04
N HIS A 43 -14.99 5.66 7.88
CA HIS A 43 -15.50 6.30 9.09
C HIS A 43 -16.49 7.42 8.76
N ARG A 44 -16.20 8.31 7.81
CA ARG A 44 -17.11 9.44 7.49
C ARG A 44 -18.43 8.99 6.86
N THR A 45 -18.43 7.94 6.04
CA THR A 45 -19.62 7.49 5.28
C THR A 45 -20.44 6.41 5.97
N SER A 46 -19.95 5.83 7.07
CA SER A 46 -20.70 4.82 7.79
C SER A 46 -21.91 5.40 8.54
N PHE A 47 -22.97 4.60 8.65
CA PHE A 47 -24.21 4.93 9.37
C PHE A 47 -24.47 3.99 10.56
N THR A 48 -23.42 3.32 11.08
CA THR A 48 -23.53 2.40 12.21
C THR A 48 -22.59 2.78 13.36
N PRO A 49 -23.03 2.64 14.63
CA PRO A 49 -22.18 2.84 15.80
C PRO A 49 -20.98 1.89 15.85
N PHE A 50 -21.07 0.70 15.23
CA PHE A 50 -19.94 -0.23 15.15
C PHE A 50 -18.71 0.43 14.50
N VAL A 51 -18.91 1.22 13.45
CA VAL A 51 -17.83 1.94 12.78
C VAL A 51 -17.57 3.30 13.43
N LYS A 52 -18.64 4.05 13.78
CA LYS A 52 -18.51 5.44 14.24
C LYS A 52 -17.95 5.56 15.66
N GLU A 53 -18.33 4.64 16.54
CA GLU A 53 -18.03 4.69 17.97
C GLU A 53 -17.08 3.57 18.38
N ALA A 54 -17.37 2.33 17.97
CA ALA A 54 -16.57 1.17 18.37
C ALA A 54 -15.30 0.98 17.53
N TRP A 55 -15.17 1.69 16.39
CA TRP A 55 -14.07 1.55 15.43
C TRP A 55 -13.85 0.11 14.94
N ASP A 56 -14.91 -0.68 14.88
CA ASP A 56 -14.88 -2.08 14.49
C ASP A 56 -14.96 -2.21 12.96
N PHE A 57 -13.85 -1.91 12.31
CA PHE A 57 -13.68 -2.06 10.86
C PHE A 57 -12.20 -2.17 10.51
N GLY A 58 -11.87 -3.07 9.59
CA GLY A 58 -10.52 -3.27 9.07
C GLY A 58 -10.41 -2.83 7.61
N MET A 59 -9.22 -2.39 7.23
CA MET A 59 -8.87 -2.06 5.85
C MET A 59 -7.37 -2.19 5.64
N GLY A 60 -6.97 -2.51 4.41
CA GLY A 60 -5.57 -2.63 4.05
C GLY A 60 -5.38 -2.99 2.59
N LEU A 61 -4.13 -3.03 2.16
CA LEU A 61 -3.70 -3.52 0.86
C LEU A 61 -3.10 -4.91 1.03
N VAL A 62 -3.48 -5.79 0.11
CA VAL A 62 -3.11 -7.20 0.10
C VAL A 62 -2.36 -7.49 -1.19
N SER A 63 -1.26 -8.24 -1.10
CA SER A 63 -0.52 -8.71 -2.27
C SER A 63 -1.33 -9.79 -3.01
N PRO A 64 -1.02 -10.09 -4.28
CA PRO A 64 -1.63 -11.22 -4.98
C PRO A 64 -1.42 -12.57 -4.29
N ASP A 65 -0.38 -12.69 -3.44
CA ASP A 65 -0.09 -13.89 -2.65
C ASP A 65 -0.87 -13.94 -1.33
N GLY A 66 -1.75 -12.96 -1.06
CA GLY A 66 -2.59 -12.94 0.14
C GLY A 66 -1.94 -12.31 1.38
N GLU A 67 -0.78 -11.64 1.24
CA GLU A 67 -0.12 -10.95 2.37
C GLU A 67 -0.64 -9.52 2.52
N MET A 68 -1.11 -9.15 3.72
CA MET A 68 -1.42 -7.75 4.03
C MET A 68 -0.14 -6.96 4.30
N PHE A 69 0.22 -6.04 3.40
CA PHE A 69 1.49 -5.30 3.47
C PHE A 69 1.32 -3.80 3.83
N ALA A 70 0.10 -3.26 3.78
CA ALA A 70 -0.18 -1.90 4.23
C ALA A 70 -1.55 -1.82 4.90
N TYR A 71 -1.60 -1.18 6.07
CA TYR A 71 -2.81 -0.96 6.86
C TYR A 71 -2.62 0.32 7.70
N PRO A 72 -3.69 1.03 8.08
CA PRO A 72 -3.55 2.22 8.91
C PRO A 72 -3.23 1.83 10.35
N LYS A 73 -2.33 2.58 10.97
CA LYS A 73 -1.82 2.28 12.33
C LYS A 73 -2.67 2.93 13.43
N ASP A 74 -3.52 3.87 13.06
CA ASP A 74 -4.23 4.78 13.95
C ASP A 74 -5.75 4.80 13.75
N ILE A 75 -6.29 4.02 12.80
CA ILE A 75 -7.71 3.98 12.43
C ILE A 75 -8.19 2.55 12.33
N GLY A 76 -9.30 2.24 13.00
CA GLY A 76 -9.93 0.93 12.94
C GLY A 76 -9.14 -0.16 13.67
N VAL A 77 -9.32 -1.41 13.25
CA VAL A 77 -8.69 -2.58 13.86
C VAL A 77 -7.62 -3.19 12.94
N ALA A 78 -6.50 -3.61 13.53
CA ALA A 78 -5.37 -4.23 12.82
C ALA A 78 -5.21 -5.74 13.10
N PHE A 79 -6.19 -6.39 13.72
CA PHE A 79 -6.08 -7.82 14.06
C PHE A 79 -6.00 -8.74 12.82
N MET A 80 -6.39 -8.25 11.64
CA MET A 80 -6.41 -9.02 10.38
C MET A 80 -5.05 -9.06 9.66
N VAL A 81 -4.02 -8.33 10.13
CA VAL A 81 -2.71 -8.25 9.45
C VAL A 81 -2.04 -9.62 9.30
N GLY A 82 -2.30 -10.56 10.21
CA GLY A 82 -1.78 -11.93 10.15
C GLY A 82 -2.71 -12.96 9.50
N ALA A 83 -3.88 -12.55 9.00
CA ALA A 83 -4.80 -13.47 8.36
C ALA A 83 -4.35 -13.78 6.91
N PRO A 84 -4.36 -15.04 6.46
CA PRO A 84 -4.14 -15.36 5.07
C PRO A 84 -5.31 -14.83 4.23
N MET A 85 -5.01 -14.05 3.19
CA MET A 85 -6.01 -13.42 2.32
C MET A 85 -5.96 -13.96 0.89
N ASP A 86 -5.25 -15.05 0.65
CA ASP A 86 -5.09 -15.72 -0.64
C ASP A 86 -6.43 -16.12 -1.26
N GLU A 87 -7.37 -16.62 -0.45
CA GLU A 87 -8.73 -16.92 -0.93
C GLU A 87 -9.51 -15.66 -1.35
N ALA A 88 -9.22 -14.50 -0.77
CA ALA A 88 -9.96 -13.26 -1.04
C ALA A 88 -9.47 -12.51 -2.30
N VAL A 89 -8.26 -12.83 -2.78
CA VAL A 89 -7.63 -12.19 -3.94
C VAL A 89 -7.58 -13.07 -5.19
N ALA A 90 -8.04 -14.33 -5.10
CA ALA A 90 -8.19 -15.27 -6.22
C ALA A 90 -9.39 -14.95 -7.12
#